data_AF-A0A0N0N5G9-F1
#
_entry.id   AF-A0A0N0N5G9-F1
#
_cell.length_a   1.000
_cell.length_b   1.000
_cell.length_c   1.000
_cell.angle_alpha   90.00
_cell.angle_beta   90.00
_cell.angle_gamma   90.00
#
_symmetry.space_group_name_H-M   'P 1'
#
loop_
_entity.id
_entity.type
_entity.pdbx_description
1 polymer ?
#
loop_
_entity_poly.entity_id
_entity_poly.type
_entity_poly.pdbx_seq_one_letter_code
_entity_poly.pdbx_strand_id
1 'polypeptide(L)'
;MTVEAGTQQERVAGRVWTVRLDPYGRPSAGAVKLSCSRPACADQCFPGGAAAGRKAAVEHVNLHLAHIRAGGGPRGEAWCACRAADCAWHTPDPTAGPRGGTRLAAGTVRCGGPVVLTVYADRAGRLWRIAEMCARCAAAIPDCRVLDTAPPPARTTRAGMDQAAGTPVTEREPAGDTALV
;
A
#
# COMPACT_ATOMS: atom_id res chain seq x y z
N MET A 1 -22.00 9.61 -26.28
CA MET A 1 -21.61 8.71 -25.17
C MET A 1 -20.11 8.53 -25.25
N THR A 2 -19.36 9.12 -24.32
CA THR A 2 -17.89 9.01 -24.31
C THR A 2 -17.51 8.33 -23.01
N VAL A 3 -17.05 7.09 -23.13
CA VAL A 3 -16.52 6.32 -22.00
C VAL A 3 -15.10 6.82 -21.73
N GLU A 4 -14.93 7.64 -20.69
CA GLU A 4 -13.61 7.95 -20.16
C GLU A 4 -13.06 6.69 -19.49
N ALA A 5 -12.25 5.94 -20.23
CA ALA A 5 -11.40 4.89 -19.69
C ALA A 5 -10.26 5.56 -18.89
N GLY A 6 -10.59 6.02 -17.68
CA GLY A 6 -9.58 6.37 -16.69
C GLY A 6 -8.71 5.14 -16.47
N THR A 7 -7.44 5.23 -16.89
CA THR A 7 -6.44 4.21 -16.64
C THR A 7 -6.26 4.07 -15.14
N GLN A 8 -7.05 3.20 -14.51
CA GLN A 8 -6.77 2.70 -13.18
C GLN A 8 -5.46 1.94 -13.32
N GLN A 9 -4.34 2.61 -13.05
CA GLN A 9 -3.05 1.97 -12.87
C GLN A 9 -3.28 0.74 -11.98
N GLU A 10 -2.98 -0.45 -12.49
CA GLU A 10 -3.24 -1.71 -11.81
C GLU A 10 -2.39 -1.76 -10.54
N ARG A 11 -2.98 -1.30 -9.44
CA ARG A 11 -2.32 -1.21 -8.15
C ARG A 11 -2.01 -2.63 -7.66
N VAL A 12 -0.74 -2.88 -7.36
CA VAL A 12 -0.25 -4.19 -6.91
C VAL A 12 -0.73 -4.48 -5.49
N ALA A 13 -0.99 -5.73 -5.14
CA ALA A 13 -1.28 -6.11 -3.76
C ALA A 13 -0.11 -5.73 -2.82
N GLY A 14 -0.44 -5.19 -1.64
CA GLY A 14 0.54 -4.93 -0.58
C GLY A 14 1.26 -6.21 -0.17
N ARG A 15 2.57 -6.11 0.07
CA ARG A 15 3.38 -7.23 0.55
C ARG A 15 2.88 -7.67 1.92
N VAL A 16 2.81 -8.98 2.13
CA VAL A 16 2.55 -9.57 3.43
C VAL A 16 3.39 -10.81 3.64
N TRP A 17 4.18 -10.81 4.71
CA TRP A 17 5.00 -11.95 5.10
C TRP A 17 4.74 -12.32 6.55
N THR A 18 4.72 -13.61 6.83
CA THR A 18 4.63 -14.12 8.20
C THR A 18 5.86 -14.93 8.56
N VAL A 19 6.30 -14.77 9.79
CA VAL A 19 7.30 -15.60 10.44
C VAL A 19 6.62 -16.28 11.61
N ARG A 20 6.71 -17.60 11.71
CA ARG A 20 6.00 -18.41 12.70
C ARG A 20 6.95 -19.28 13.48
N LEU A 21 6.72 -19.42 14.77
CA LEU A 21 7.33 -20.43 15.63
C LEU A 21 6.27 -21.43 16.06
N ASP A 22 6.43 -22.65 15.57
CA ASP A 22 5.56 -23.77 15.93
C ASP A 22 6.34 -24.79 16.77
N PRO A 23 5.72 -25.48 17.74
CA PRO A 23 6.35 -26.60 18.43
C PRO A 23 6.83 -27.66 17.43
N TYR A 24 7.99 -28.26 17.68
CA TYR A 24 8.59 -29.24 16.78
C TYR A 24 9.08 -30.47 17.53
N GLY A 25 8.74 -31.65 17.02
CA GLY A 25 9.12 -32.93 17.61
C GLY A 25 8.32 -33.26 18.89
N ARG A 26 8.94 -34.05 19.77
CA ARG A 26 8.30 -34.47 21.03
C ARG A 26 8.14 -33.26 21.97
N PRO A 27 6.96 -33.04 22.59
CA PRO A 27 6.73 -31.91 23.49
C PRO A 27 7.77 -31.75 24.61
N SER A 28 8.25 -32.87 25.17
CA SER A 28 9.27 -32.87 26.23
C SER A 28 10.66 -32.41 25.77
N ALA A 29 10.94 -32.39 24.46
CA ALA A 29 12.20 -31.89 23.93
C ALA A 29 12.22 -30.35 23.85
N GLY A 30 11.06 -29.69 23.94
CA GLY A 30 10.95 -28.23 23.95
C GLY A 30 11.39 -27.53 22.64
N ALA A 31 11.72 -28.28 21.59
CA ALA A 31 12.19 -27.74 20.33
C ALA A 31 11.09 -27.01 19.56
N VAL A 32 11.49 -26.01 18.78
CA VAL A 32 10.59 -25.21 17.95
C VAL A 32 11.09 -25.12 16.52
N LYS A 33 10.17 -24.98 15.57
CA LYS A 33 10.46 -24.74 14.16
C LYS A 33 10.03 -23.32 13.79
N LEU A 34 10.95 -22.59 13.19
CA LEU A 34 10.69 -21.32 12.53
C LEU A 34 10.34 -21.59 11.06
N SER A 35 9.20 -21.08 10.63
CA SER A 35 8.79 -21.07 9.22
C SER A 35 8.51 -19.65 8.75
N CYS A 36 8.78 -19.37 7.48
CA CYS A 36 8.46 -18.10 6.85
C CYS A 36 7.57 -18.32 5.63
N SER A 37 6.58 -17.45 5.41
CA SER A 37 5.70 -17.54 4.24
C SER A 37 6.39 -17.19 2.91
N ARG A 38 7.65 -16.73 2.95
CA ARG A 38 8.44 -16.46 1.73
C ARG A 38 9.13 -17.75 1.29
N PRO A 39 8.93 -18.21 0.05
CA PRO A 39 9.49 -19.49 -0.42
C PRO A 39 11.02 -19.49 -0.51
N ALA A 40 11.65 -18.32 -0.55
CA ALA A 40 13.11 -18.20 -0.53
C ALA A 40 13.73 -18.44 0.86
N CYS A 41 12.91 -18.56 1.91
CA CYS A 41 13.37 -18.76 3.27
C CYS A 41 13.20 -20.25 3.65
N ALA A 42 14.29 -20.89 4.04
CA ALA A 42 14.25 -22.25 4.56
C ALA A 42 13.68 -22.28 5.99
N ASP A 43 12.94 -23.35 6.30
CA ASP A 43 12.54 -23.67 7.67
C ASP A 43 13.78 -23.95 8.54
N GLN A 44 13.76 -23.48 9.79
CA GLN A 44 14.86 -23.66 10.74
C GLN A 44 14.35 -24.29 12.03
N CYS A 45 15.08 -25.29 12.55
CA CYS A 45 14.74 -25.96 13.81
C CYS A 45 15.68 -25.51 14.93
N PHE A 46 15.12 -25.25 16.11
CA PHE A 46 15.85 -24.77 17.27
C PHE A 46 15.67 -25.74 18.45
N PRO A 47 16.65 -26.63 18.68
CA PRO A 47 16.66 -27.54 19.83
C PRO A 47 16.78 -26.80 21.17
N GLY A 48 17.39 -25.60 21.18
CA GLY A 48 17.45 -24.71 22.34
C GLY A 48 16.12 -24.07 22.74
N GLY A 49 15.03 -24.47 22.07
CA GLY A 49 13.66 -24.16 22.42
C GLY A 49 13.19 -22.74 22.10
N ALA A 50 12.06 -22.37 22.70
CA ALA A 50 11.28 -21.20 22.30
C ALA A 50 12.04 -19.87 22.43
N ALA A 51 12.96 -19.72 23.40
CA ALA A 51 13.73 -18.49 23.56
C ALA A 51 14.71 -18.28 22.39
N ALA A 52 15.47 -19.33 22.02
CA ALA A 52 16.36 -19.30 20.86
C ALA A 52 15.57 -19.08 19.57
N GLY A 53 14.44 -19.77 19.41
CA GLY A 53 13.55 -19.58 18.27
C GLY A 53 13.01 -18.14 18.16
N ARG A 54 12.60 -17.51 19.27
CA ARG A 54 12.11 -16.12 19.28
C ARG A 54 13.19 -15.14 18.87
N LYS A 55 14.42 -15.31 19.37
CA LYS A 55 15.55 -14.48 18.95
C LYS A 55 15.78 -14.59 17.44
N ALA A 56 15.84 -15.83 16.92
CA ALA A 56 16.01 -16.07 15.49
C ALA A 56 14.85 -15.51 14.65
N ALA A 57 13.61 -15.57 15.15
CA ALA A 57 12.46 -14.98 14.46
C ALA A 57 12.57 -13.45 14.34
N VAL A 58 12.99 -12.76 15.40
CA VAL A 58 13.21 -11.31 15.37
C VAL A 58 14.35 -10.95 14.42
N GLU A 59 15.46 -11.68 14.45
CA GLU A 59 16.57 -11.49 13.50
C GLU A 59 16.10 -11.69 12.05
N HIS A 60 15.29 -12.73 11.80
CA HIS A 60 14.72 -13.01 10.48
C HIS A 60 13.75 -11.91 10.01
N VAL A 61 12.92 -11.38 10.90
CA VAL A 61 12.05 -10.21 10.61
C VAL A 61 12.89 -9.00 10.23
N ASN A 62 13.96 -8.71 10.96
CA ASN A 62 14.85 -7.59 10.67
C ASN A 62 15.55 -7.73 9.31
N LEU A 63 15.95 -8.94 8.92
CA LEU A 63 16.51 -9.21 7.59
C LEU A 63 15.53 -8.85 6.48
N HIS A 64 14.26 -9.22 6.63
CA HIS A 64 13.21 -8.86 5.66
C HIS A 64 12.98 -7.34 5.60
N LEU A 65 12.99 -6.66 6.74
CA LEU A 65 12.86 -5.20 6.79
C LEU A 65 14.05 -4.52 6.10
N ALA A 66 15.26 -5.02 6.29
CA ALA A 66 16.45 -4.53 5.59
C ALA A 66 16.33 -4.69 4.07
N HIS A 67 15.87 -5.85 3.60
CA HIS A 67 15.63 -6.07 2.16
C HIS A 67 14.56 -5.14 1.59
N ILE A 68 13.46 -4.89 2.31
CA ILE A 68 12.43 -3.94 1.86
C ILE A 68 13.03 -2.54 1.72
N ARG A 69 13.79 -2.08 2.73
CA ARG A 69 14.42 -0.75 2.71
C ARG A 69 15.43 -0.61 1.58
N ALA A 70 16.28 -1.62 1.38
CA ALA A 70 17.22 -1.65 0.26
C ALA A 70 16.51 -1.65 -1.10
N GLY A 71 15.33 -2.26 -1.18
CA GLY A 71 14.47 -2.26 -2.38
C GLY A 71 13.59 -1.02 -2.55
N GLY A 72 13.86 0.08 -1.83
CA GLY A 72 13.14 1.35 -1.98
C GLY A 72 11.98 1.58 -1.02
N GLY A 73 11.79 0.72 -0.01
CA GLY A 73 10.80 0.94 1.05
C GLY A 73 9.36 0.52 0.68
N PRO A 74 8.35 0.99 1.43
CA PRO A 74 6.94 0.72 1.15
C PRO A 74 6.47 1.38 -0.15
N ARG A 75 5.63 0.66 -0.90
CA ARG A 75 5.14 1.06 -2.22
C ARG A 75 3.85 1.88 -2.12
N GLY A 76 3.87 3.12 -2.62
CA GLY A 76 2.73 4.04 -2.55
C GLY A 76 1.55 3.63 -3.44
N GLU A 77 1.87 2.92 -4.52
CA GLU A 77 0.92 2.35 -5.46
C GLU A 77 0.25 1.07 -4.95
N ALA A 78 0.78 0.42 -3.89
CA ALA A 78 0.24 -0.82 -3.40
C ALA A 78 -1.17 -0.67 -2.77
N TRP A 79 -1.98 -1.72 -2.84
CA TRP A 79 -3.20 -1.82 -2.04
C TRP A 79 -2.89 -2.25 -0.60
N CYS A 80 -3.82 -1.98 0.34
CA CYS A 80 -3.74 -2.60 1.66
C CYS A 80 -3.64 -4.12 1.50
N ALA A 81 -2.64 -4.71 2.14
CA ALA A 81 -2.50 -6.14 2.40
C ALA A 81 -3.81 -6.82 2.82
N CYS A 82 -4.62 -6.10 3.59
CA CYS A 82 -5.88 -6.55 4.16
C CYS A 82 -7.04 -6.62 3.14
N ARG A 83 -6.89 -6.04 1.94
CA ARG A 83 -7.96 -5.96 0.94
C ARG A 83 -8.38 -7.34 0.43
N ALA A 84 -7.44 -8.26 0.25
CA ALA A 84 -7.73 -9.63 -0.17
C ALA A 84 -8.57 -10.43 0.86
N ALA A 85 -8.71 -9.91 2.08
CA ALA A 85 -9.50 -10.52 3.15
C ALA A 85 -10.77 -9.72 3.48
N ASP A 86 -11.23 -8.82 2.59
CA ASP A 86 -12.42 -7.97 2.76
C ASP A 86 -12.53 -7.35 4.16
N CYS A 87 -11.41 -6.80 4.63
CA CYS A 87 -11.27 -6.35 6.00
C CYS A 87 -12.32 -5.29 6.39
N ALA A 88 -13.03 -5.51 7.52
CA ALA A 88 -14.14 -4.67 7.99
C ALA A 88 -13.79 -3.18 8.21
N TRP A 89 -12.50 -2.83 8.37
CA TRP A 89 -12.04 -1.45 8.49
C TRP A 89 -11.96 -0.72 7.15
N HIS A 90 -12.34 -1.37 6.05
CA HIS A 90 -12.52 -0.73 4.77
C HIS A 90 -13.90 -0.08 4.66
N THR A 91 -13.94 1.25 4.76
CA THR A 91 -15.16 2.00 4.51
C THR A 91 -15.49 2.02 3.01
N PRO A 92 -16.75 1.83 2.61
CA PRO A 92 -17.23 2.15 1.26
C PRO A 92 -16.94 3.62 0.92
N ASP A 93 -16.69 3.89 -0.34
CA ASP A 93 -16.39 5.22 -0.88
C ASP A 93 -17.59 6.15 -0.63
N PRO A 94 -17.43 7.23 0.15
CA PRO A 94 -18.52 8.15 0.44
C PRO A 94 -18.97 8.96 -0.79
N THR A 95 -18.17 8.97 -1.88
CA THR A 95 -18.54 9.60 -3.16
C THR A 95 -19.31 8.66 -4.09
N ALA A 96 -19.41 7.37 -3.75
CA ALA A 96 -20.38 6.48 -4.35
C ALA A 96 -21.77 6.87 -3.82
N GLY A 97 -22.40 7.85 -4.48
CA GLY A 97 -23.72 8.35 -4.10
C GLY A 97 -24.77 7.22 -3.98
N PRO A 98 -25.93 7.50 -3.35
CA PRO A 98 -26.98 6.50 -3.14
C PRO A 98 -27.64 6.14 -4.48
N ARG A 99 -27.02 5.25 -5.27
CA ARG A 99 -27.63 4.69 -6.47
C ARG A 99 -28.35 3.40 -6.07
N GLY A 100 -29.67 3.45 -6.16
CA GLY A 100 -30.55 2.34 -5.85
C GLY A 100 -30.12 1.02 -6.51
N GLY A 101 -30.24 -0.06 -5.72
CA GLY A 101 -30.65 -1.38 -6.20
C GLY A 101 -29.71 -2.18 -7.10
N THR A 102 -28.49 -1.75 -7.39
CA THR A 102 -27.58 -2.54 -8.24
C THR A 102 -26.22 -2.75 -7.57
N ARG A 103 -25.89 -4.05 -7.42
CA ARG A 103 -24.63 -4.66 -6.94
C ARG A 103 -23.48 -3.66 -6.79
N LEU A 104 -23.00 -3.49 -5.55
CA LEU A 104 -21.75 -2.78 -5.24
C LEU A 104 -20.69 -3.20 -6.26
N ALA A 105 -20.33 -2.30 -7.19
CA ALA A 105 -19.21 -2.56 -8.07
C ALA A 105 -17.98 -2.73 -7.18
N ALA A 106 -17.19 -3.79 -7.40
CA ALA A 106 -16.00 -4.17 -6.61
C ALA A 106 -14.87 -3.11 -6.56
N GLY A 107 -15.15 -1.86 -6.94
CA GLY A 107 -14.24 -0.73 -7.07
C GLY A 107 -14.41 0.40 -6.06
N THR A 108 -15.37 0.36 -5.12
CA THR A 108 -15.66 1.50 -4.23
C THR A 108 -15.11 1.35 -2.81
N VAL A 109 -14.18 0.44 -2.54
CA VAL A 109 -13.56 0.36 -1.21
C VAL A 109 -12.21 1.09 -1.23
N ARG A 110 -12.06 2.15 -0.42
CA ARG A 110 -10.82 2.94 -0.35
C ARG A 110 -10.07 2.69 0.96
N CYS A 111 -8.74 2.68 0.83
CA CYS A 111 -7.82 2.69 1.95
C CYS A 111 -7.94 4.01 2.72
N GLY A 112 -7.97 3.97 4.05
CA GLY A 112 -8.10 5.16 4.90
C GLY A 112 -6.76 5.83 5.20
N GLY A 113 -6.04 6.28 4.18
CA GLY A 113 -4.74 6.95 4.33
C GLY A 113 -3.61 6.31 3.51
N PRO A 114 -2.37 6.82 3.65
CA PRO A 114 -1.23 6.32 2.90
C PRO A 114 -0.92 4.86 3.27
N VAL A 115 -0.24 4.17 2.34
CA VAL A 115 0.32 2.85 2.62
C VAL A 115 1.50 3.02 3.58
N VAL A 116 1.53 2.21 4.62
CA VAL A 116 2.58 2.15 5.63
C VAL A 116 3.19 0.76 5.67
N LEU A 117 4.49 0.69 5.91
CA LEU A 117 5.16 -0.55 6.28
C LEU A 117 4.96 -0.77 7.78
N THR A 118 4.45 -1.95 8.14
CA THR A 118 4.14 -2.29 9.51
C THR A 118 4.77 -3.60 9.94
N VAL A 119 5.02 -3.71 11.24
CA VAL A 119 5.30 -4.98 11.91
C VAL A 119 4.40 -5.13 13.12
N TYR A 120 3.87 -6.33 13.31
CA TYR A 120 3.12 -6.70 14.51
C TYR A 120 3.34 -8.16 14.84
N ALA A 121 3.20 -8.49 16.12
CA ALA A 121 3.29 -9.86 16.62
C ALA A 121 1.98 -10.27 17.29
N ASP A 122 1.68 -11.56 17.31
CA ASP A 122 0.62 -12.05 18.17
C ASP A 122 1.02 -11.93 19.65
N ARG A 123 0.02 -11.91 20.54
CA ARG A 123 0.27 -11.78 21.99
C ARG A 123 1.13 -12.91 22.57
N ALA A 124 1.14 -14.08 21.92
CA ALA A 124 1.95 -15.20 22.33
C ALA A 124 3.43 -15.08 21.90
N GLY A 125 3.78 -14.11 21.05
CA GLY A 125 5.13 -13.96 20.50
C GLY A 125 5.57 -15.18 19.70
N ARG A 126 4.64 -15.79 18.96
CA ARG A 126 4.84 -16.96 18.09
C ARG A 126 4.60 -16.65 16.61
N LEU A 127 3.94 -15.54 16.31
CA LEU A 127 3.68 -15.09 14.95
C LEU A 127 4.10 -13.64 14.82
N TRP A 128 4.92 -13.33 13.83
CA TRP A 128 5.23 -11.97 13.40
C TRP A 128 4.73 -11.78 11.98
N ARG A 129 4.25 -10.57 11.70
CA ARG A 129 3.76 -10.19 10.39
C ARG A 129 4.35 -8.86 9.98
N ILE A 130 4.96 -8.85 8.79
CA ILE A 130 5.40 -7.65 8.09
C ILE A 130 4.38 -7.39 6.99
N ALA A 131 3.80 -6.20 6.94
CA ALA A 131 2.76 -5.91 5.97
C ALA A 131 2.78 -4.46 5.50
N GLU A 132 2.45 -4.28 4.21
CA GLU A 132 2.06 -3.00 3.64
C GLU A 132 0.55 -2.83 3.78
N MET A 133 0.11 -1.91 4.63
CA MET A 133 -1.30 -1.66 4.89
C MET A 133 -1.60 -0.17 4.93
N CYS A 134 -2.87 0.23 4.81
CA CYS A 134 -3.19 1.65 4.97
C CYS A 134 -3.09 2.08 6.44
N ALA A 135 -2.78 3.35 6.68
CA ALA A 135 -2.62 3.92 8.02
C ALA A 135 -3.82 3.63 8.96
N ARG A 136 -5.06 3.71 8.45
CA ARG A 136 -6.27 3.34 9.22
C ARG A 136 -6.27 1.89 9.69
N CYS A 137 -5.90 0.95 8.81
CA CYS A 137 -5.84 -0.47 9.19
C CYS A 137 -4.69 -0.74 10.17
N ALA A 138 -3.55 -0.05 10.02
CA ALA A 138 -2.45 -0.15 10.97
C ALA A 138 -2.87 0.28 12.38
N ALA A 139 -3.60 1.39 12.49
CA ALA A 139 -4.11 1.89 13.77
C ALA A 139 -5.15 0.97 14.43
N ALA A 140 -5.84 0.13 13.65
CA ALA A 140 -6.85 -0.80 14.15
C ALA A 140 -6.26 -2.13 14.68
N ILE A 141 -4.99 -2.42 14.39
CA ILE A 141 -4.33 -3.65 14.81
C ILE A 141 -3.61 -3.40 16.15
N PRO A 142 -3.95 -4.13 17.22
CA PRO A 142 -3.24 -4.04 18.49
C PRO A 142 -1.75 -4.34 18.33
N ASP A 143 -0.92 -3.59 19.07
CA ASP A 143 0.54 -3.75 19.09
C ASP A 143 1.23 -3.58 17.71
N CYS A 144 0.51 -3.03 16.74
CA CYS A 144 1.05 -2.72 15.42
C CYS A 144 1.99 -1.52 15.47
N ARG A 145 3.18 -1.69 14.91
CA ARG A 145 4.19 -0.64 14.76
C ARG A 145 4.27 -0.23 13.30
N VAL A 146 4.07 1.05 13.04
CA VAL A 146 4.39 1.68 11.77
C VAL A 146 5.89 1.95 11.74
N LEU A 147 6.57 1.41 10.74
CA LEU A 147 8.02 1.52 10.57
C LEU A 147 8.41 2.57 9.53
N ASP A 148 7.55 2.76 8.53
CA ASP A 148 7.78 3.69 7.43
C ASP A 148 6.45 3.99 6.71
N THR A 149 6.39 5.12 6.00
CA THR A 149 5.22 5.54 5.21
C THR A 149 5.62 5.69 3.75
N ALA A 150 4.85 5.09 2.85
CA ALA A 150 5.12 5.17 1.43
C ALA A 150 5.05 6.63 0.94
N PRO A 151 5.92 7.02 -0.01
CA PRO A 151 5.78 8.31 -0.66
C PRO A 151 4.40 8.41 -1.33
N PRO A 152 3.81 9.62 -1.38
CA PRO A 152 2.55 9.81 -2.08
C PRO A 152 2.70 9.39 -3.55
N PRO A 153 1.69 8.75 -4.15
CA PRO A 153 1.76 8.39 -5.56
C PRO A 153 1.99 9.67 -6.38
N ALA A 154 2.92 9.60 -7.33
CA ALA A 154 3.20 10.72 -8.21
C ALA A 154 1.89 11.16 -8.87
N ARG A 155 1.46 12.41 -8.60
CA ARG A 155 0.34 12.99 -9.31
C ARG A 155 0.79 13.13 -10.75
N THR A 156 0.24 12.33 -11.65
CA THR A 156 0.27 12.63 -13.08
C THR A 156 -0.44 13.96 -13.25
N THR A 157 0.34 15.05 -13.32
CA THR A 157 -0.15 16.32 -13.85
C THR A 157 -0.63 16.00 -15.26
N ARG A 158 -1.94 15.95 -15.45
CA ARG A 158 -2.54 16.06 -16.78
C ARG A 158 -1.95 17.31 -17.37
N ALA A 159 -1.09 17.15 -18.39
CA ALA A 159 -0.56 18.29 -19.13
C ALA A 159 -1.78 19.14 -19.53
N GLY A 160 -1.84 20.35 -18.99
CA GLY A 160 -2.86 21.31 -19.37
C GLY A 160 -2.69 21.58 -20.85
N MET A 161 -3.56 20.98 -21.67
CA MET A 161 -3.92 21.58 -22.96
C MET A 161 -4.83 22.76 -22.65
N ASP A 162 -4.24 23.81 -22.09
CA ASP A 162 -4.80 25.16 -22.05
C ASP A 162 -3.63 26.13 -22.18
N GLN A 163 -3.19 26.28 -23.44
CA GLN A 163 -2.78 27.56 -24.02
C GLN A 163 -2.32 27.38 -25.47
N ALA A 164 -3.07 28.03 -26.36
CA ALA A 164 -2.60 28.93 -27.43
C ALA A 164 -3.25 28.66 -28.78
N ALA A 165 -4.36 29.35 -29.06
CA ALA A 165 -4.65 29.96 -30.36
C ALA A 165 -5.91 30.84 -30.27
N GLY A 166 -5.91 31.80 -29.35
CA GLY A 166 -6.79 32.96 -29.44
C GLY A 166 -5.97 34.12 -29.98
N THR A 167 -5.99 34.31 -31.29
CA THR A 167 -5.36 35.47 -31.95
C THR A 167 -6.35 36.64 -31.89
N PRO A 168 -6.10 37.75 -31.16
CA PRO A 168 -6.75 39.01 -31.48
C PRO A 168 -5.91 39.64 -32.61
N VAL A 169 -6.40 39.55 -33.84
CA VAL A 169 -5.82 40.37 -34.91
C VAL A 169 -6.30 41.79 -34.70
N THR A 170 -5.33 42.64 -34.43
CA THR A 170 -5.43 44.07 -34.21
C THR A 170 -6.04 44.77 -35.42
N GLU A 171 -6.89 45.74 -35.09
CA GLU A 171 -7.41 46.84 -35.90
C GLU A 171 -6.47 47.28 -37.05
N ARG A 172 -7.04 47.35 -38.26
CA ARG A 172 -6.38 47.89 -39.45
C ARG A 172 -7.15 49.12 -39.91
N GLU A 173 -6.77 50.28 -39.38
CA GLU A 173 -7.05 51.58 -39.97
C GLU A 173 -6.18 51.75 -41.23
N PRO A 174 -6.73 52.26 -42.35
CA PRO A 174 -6.12 53.47 -42.91
C PRO A 174 -7.08 54.38 -43.69
N ALA A 175 -6.80 55.69 -43.62
CA ALA A 175 -6.83 56.71 -44.70
C ALA A 175 -7.23 58.04 -44.06
N GLY A 176 -6.31 58.95 -43.76
CA GLY A 176 -5.58 59.68 -44.79
C GLY A 176 -6.39 60.92 -45.17
N ASP A 177 -6.56 61.83 -44.20
CA ASP A 177 -7.20 63.12 -44.42
C ASP A 177 -6.21 64.11 -45.04
N THR A 178 -6.67 64.83 -46.05
CA THR A 178 -5.87 65.66 -46.93
C THR A 178 -6.07 67.11 -46.50
N ALA A 179 -5.04 67.73 -45.93
CA ALA A 179 -5.09 69.15 -45.56
C ALA A 179 -4.85 70.04 -46.79
N LEU A 180 -5.75 71.01 -46.97
CA LEU A 180 -5.69 72.13 -47.91
C LEU A 180 -5.19 73.37 -47.15
N VAL A 181 -4.15 74.07 -47.64
CA VAL A 181 -4.06 75.54 -47.84
C VAL A 181 -2.94 75.84 -48.83
#